data_AF-A0A536BX24-F1
#
_entry.id   AF-A0A536BX24-F1
#
_cell.length_a   1.000
_cell.length_b   1.000
_cell.length_c   1.000
_cell.angle_alpha   90.00
_cell.angle_beta   90.00
_cell.angle_gamma   90.00
#
_symmetry.space_group_name_H-M   'P 1'
#
loop_
_entity.id
_entity.type
_entity.pdbx_description
1 polymer ?
#
loop_
_entity_poly.entity_id
_entity_poly.type
_entity_poly.pdbx_seq_one_letter_code
_entity_poly.pdbx_strand_id
1 'polypeptide(L)'
;MRLPRLPAVLAAGVVLLTSISTARAAAAEPTFVVPSPYVVAIDPGHGGSPTSDPTQLWDPGVVVGGIMEKDITLDLALRLRTLLQRERVKVVLTRTSDQYVEISERWNRAHAAGARMFVSLHVNAYDGDPTINGLAVFYPKPDSFSFAQAIDAGLAQTLKRFQIADDGVAIKPELWVRTDVPTVTVEPAYLTNPRERSLLLQDDFRDAIAMGVFQGMVAADPEIEQTKVQLAHSEAAATAQRLATEAASADAARVATATRWGLIVAGLAVLFIVMRAAIRRQSRLPQPPAYRRRNYRRRRSVSRRY
;
A
#
# COMPACT_ATOMS: atom_id res chain seq x y z
N MET A 1 38.83 -15.03 -66.14
CA MET A 1 39.41 -14.95 -64.78
C MET A 1 38.29 -14.71 -63.79
N ARG A 2 37.89 -15.72 -63.01
CA ARG A 2 36.88 -15.58 -61.95
C ARG A 2 37.60 -15.56 -60.60
N LEU A 3 37.48 -14.45 -59.87
CA LEU A 3 37.97 -14.30 -58.49
C LEU A 3 37.20 -15.26 -57.56
N PRO A 4 37.85 -15.89 -56.55
CA PRO A 4 37.16 -16.75 -55.61
C PRO A 4 36.32 -15.92 -54.63
N ARG A 5 35.00 -16.12 -54.65
CA ARG A 5 34.01 -15.54 -53.72
C ARG A 5 34.07 -16.20 -52.34
N LEU A 6 35.20 -16.12 -51.64
CA LEU A 6 35.41 -16.79 -50.35
C LEU A 6 35.36 -15.93 -49.06
N PRO A 7 35.10 -14.61 -49.06
CA PRO A 7 34.86 -13.90 -47.79
C PRO A 7 33.39 -13.64 -47.43
N ALA A 8 32.44 -13.75 -48.37
CA ALA A 8 31.05 -13.34 -48.11
C ALA A 8 30.23 -14.36 -47.28
N VAL A 9 30.52 -15.66 -47.42
CA VAL A 9 29.76 -16.72 -46.72
C VAL A 9 30.15 -16.85 -45.25
N LEU A 10 31.36 -16.44 -44.87
CA LEU A 10 31.81 -16.43 -43.46
C LEU A 10 31.29 -15.22 -42.66
N ALA A 11 31.01 -14.09 -43.32
CA ALA A 11 30.44 -12.91 -42.66
C ALA A 11 28.96 -13.10 -42.28
N ALA A 12 28.20 -13.89 -43.06
CA ALA A 12 26.79 -14.16 -42.79
C ALA A 12 26.56 -15.16 -41.62
N GLY A 13 27.49 -16.07 -41.37
CA GLY A 13 27.37 -17.07 -40.30
C GLY A 13 27.54 -16.51 -38.88
N VAL A 14 28.22 -15.38 -38.73
CA VAL A 14 28.45 -14.74 -37.41
C VAL A 14 27.24 -13.92 -36.94
N VAL A 15 26.37 -13.48 -37.85
CA VAL A 15 25.20 -12.65 -37.52
C VAL A 15 23.98 -13.50 -37.09
N LEU A 16 23.92 -14.79 -37.44
CA LEU A 16 22.78 -15.64 -37.12
C LEU A 16 22.82 -16.30 -35.73
N LEU A 17 23.94 -16.19 -35.00
CA LEU A 17 24.12 -16.80 -33.68
C LEU A 17 23.64 -15.92 -32.50
N THR A 18 23.23 -14.68 -32.74
CA THR A 18 22.80 -13.75 -31.68
C THR A 18 21.31 -13.79 -31.37
N SER A 19 20.53 -14.69 -31.97
CA SER A 19 19.06 -14.75 -31.85
C SER A 19 18.57 -15.98 -31.08
N ILE A 20 19.30 -16.42 -30.05
CA ILE A 20 18.75 -17.39 -29.09
C ILE A 20 18.03 -16.56 -28.02
N SER A 21 16.71 -16.46 -28.17
CA SER A 21 15.83 -15.95 -27.12
C SER A 21 16.10 -16.74 -25.85
N THR A 22 16.67 -16.09 -24.84
CA THR A 22 16.72 -16.63 -23.48
C THR A 22 15.30 -16.94 -23.09
N ALA A 23 14.98 -18.24 -22.96
CA ALA A 23 13.71 -18.71 -22.47
C ALA A 23 13.44 -18.02 -21.14
N ARG A 24 12.55 -17.04 -21.16
CA ARG A 24 11.99 -16.41 -19.97
C ARG A 24 11.27 -17.54 -19.24
N ALA A 25 11.93 -18.12 -18.24
CA ALA A 25 11.25 -18.96 -17.29
C ALA A 25 10.09 -18.12 -16.78
N ALA A 26 8.87 -18.47 -17.21
CA ALA A 26 7.66 -17.89 -16.70
C ALA A 26 7.60 -18.33 -15.24
N ALA A 27 8.20 -17.54 -14.36
CA ALA A 27 7.94 -17.62 -12.94
C ALA A 27 6.42 -17.44 -12.83
N ALA A 28 5.72 -18.54 -12.55
CA ALA A 28 4.29 -18.53 -12.33
C ALA A 28 4.02 -17.39 -11.34
N GLU A 29 3.20 -16.41 -11.74
CA GLU A 29 2.88 -15.32 -10.83
C GLU A 29 2.28 -15.94 -9.58
N PRO A 30 2.85 -15.71 -8.39
CA PRO A 30 2.27 -16.28 -7.22
C PRO A 30 0.93 -15.58 -6.99
N THR A 31 -0.15 -16.35 -7.00
CA THR A 31 -1.50 -15.89 -6.64
C THR A 31 -1.57 -15.76 -5.12
N PHE A 32 -0.94 -14.73 -4.56
CA PHE A 32 -1.18 -14.35 -3.17
C PHE A 32 -2.30 -13.31 -3.14
N VAL A 33 -3.41 -13.67 -2.51
CA VAL A 33 -4.53 -12.75 -2.27
C VAL A 33 -4.10 -11.78 -1.16
N VAL A 34 -4.00 -10.50 -1.47
CA VAL A 34 -3.79 -9.46 -0.46
C VAL A 34 -5.10 -9.34 0.34
N PRO A 35 -5.08 -9.54 1.66
CA PRO A 35 -6.28 -9.41 2.48
C PRO A 35 -6.77 -7.95 2.44
N SER A 36 -8.08 -7.77 2.48
CA SER A 36 -8.64 -6.42 2.67
C SER A 36 -8.38 -5.96 4.11
N PRO A 37 -8.11 -4.66 4.34
CA PRO A 37 -7.92 -4.15 5.68
C PRO A 37 -9.20 -4.29 6.51
N TYR A 38 -9.03 -4.48 7.82
CA TYR A 38 -10.14 -4.44 8.76
C TYR A 38 -10.72 -3.02 8.77
N VAL A 39 -12.04 -2.87 8.69
CA VAL A 39 -12.70 -1.56 8.59
C VAL A 39 -13.51 -1.28 9.85
N VAL A 40 -13.34 -0.10 10.42
CA VAL A 40 -14.14 0.38 11.56
C VAL A 40 -14.73 1.75 11.25
N ALA A 41 -15.95 1.97 11.71
CA ALA A 41 -16.60 3.28 11.64
C ALA A 41 -16.55 3.96 13.01
N ILE A 42 -16.19 5.24 13.02
CA ILE A 42 -16.21 6.09 14.20
C ILE A 42 -17.10 7.29 13.90
N ASP A 43 -18.05 7.53 14.79
CA ASP A 43 -19.02 8.60 14.69
C ASP A 43 -18.77 9.64 15.78
N PRO A 44 -18.05 10.73 15.49
CA PRO A 44 -18.06 11.87 16.38
C PRO A 44 -19.46 12.50 16.39
N GLY A 45 -20.16 12.36 17.52
CA GLY A 45 -21.52 12.86 17.73
C GLY A 45 -21.66 14.34 17.38
N HIS A 46 -22.88 14.77 17.05
CA HIS A 46 -23.23 16.16 16.74
C HIS A 46 -22.45 16.73 15.54
N GLY A 47 -22.32 18.05 15.43
CA GLY A 47 -21.53 18.75 14.42
C GLY A 47 -22.29 19.83 13.66
N GLY A 48 -21.54 20.61 12.90
CA GLY A 48 -22.04 21.72 12.11
C GLY A 48 -21.70 23.04 12.78
N SER A 49 -21.46 24.08 12.00
CA SER A 49 -21.19 25.42 12.52
C SER A 49 -22.44 26.30 12.46
N PRO A 50 -22.59 27.29 13.37
CA PRO A 50 -23.59 28.33 13.20
C PRO A 50 -23.22 29.15 11.95
N THR A 51 -23.96 28.99 10.85
CA THR A 51 -23.75 29.73 9.60
C THR A 51 -25.02 30.48 9.20
N SER A 52 -24.89 31.42 8.26
CA SER A 52 -26.03 32.12 7.66
C SER A 52 -26.78 31.29 6.61
N ASP A 53 -26.25 30.12 6.24
CA ASP A 53 -26.90 29.20 5.31
C ASP A 53 -27.88 28.30 6.08
N PRO A 54 -29.21 28.47 5.90
CA PRO A 54 -30.21 27.73 6.67
C PRO A 54 -30.26 26.24 6.29
N THR A 55 -29.54 25.81 5.25
CA THR A 55 -29.42 24.39 4.88
C THR A 55 -28.33 23.67 5.67
N GLN A 56 -27.45 24.41 6.35
CA GLN A 56 -26.45 23.86 7.25
C GLN A 56 -27.01 23.80 8.66
N LEU A 57 -27.42 22.61 9.06
CA LEU A 57 -27.88 22.38 10.42
C LEU A 57 -26.73 22.57 11.41
N TRP A 58 -27.07 23.15 12.56
CA TRP A 58 -26.15 23.34 13.67
C TRP A 58 -26.60 22.47 14.84
N ASP A 59 -25.78 21.49 15.17
CA ASP A 59 -25.97 20.62 16.33
C ASP A 59 -24.70 20.70 17.20
N PRO A 60 -24.69 21.53 18.25
CA PRO A 60 -23.53 21.62 19.14
C PRO A 60 -23.44 20.47 20.15
N GLY A 61 -24.48 19.65 20.27
CA GLY A 61 -24.70 18.80 21.43
C GLY A 61 -24.85 19.62 22.72
N VAL A 62 -24.35 19.10 23.82
CA VAL A 62 -24.36 19.81 25.11
C VAL A 62 -23.43 21.02 25.06
N VAL A 63 -23.88 22.16 25.60
CA VAL A 63 -23.08 23.40 25.69
C VAL A 63 -23.01 23.87 27.14
N VAL A 64 -21.78 24.00 27.67
CA VAL A 64 -21.54 24.53 29.02
C VAL A 64 -20.41 25.55 29.00
N GLY A 65 -20.72 26.81 29.34
CA GLY A 65 -19.70 27.86 29.42
C GLY A 65 -18.97 28.13 28.09
N GLY A 66 -19.63 27.90 26.95
CA GLY A 66 -19.05 28.02 25.61
C GLY A 66 -18.29 26.80 25.11
N ILE A 67 -18.15 25.76 25.93
CA ILE A 67 -17.59 24.46 25.52
C ILE A 67 -18.71 23.64 24.91
N MET A 68 -18.49 23.12 23.70
CA MET A 68 -19.47 22.33 22.96
C MET A 68 -19.02 20.88 22.88
N GLU A 69 -19.96 19.96 23.09
CA GLU A 69 -19.74 18.53 22.97
C GLU A 69 -19.15 18.14 21.60
N LYS A 70 -19.70 18.70 20.51
CA LYS A 70 -19.24 18.40 19.14
C LYS A 70 -17.74 18.59 18.89
N ASP A 71 -17.09 19.49 19.64
CA ASP A 71 -15.67 19.77 19.49
C ASP A 71 -14.84 18.69 20.20
N ILE A 72 -15.30 18.24 21.36
CA ILE A 72 -14.69 17.14 22.12
C ILE A 72 -14.86 15.83 21.35
N THR A 73 -16.04 15.53 20.84
CA THR A 73 -16.29 14.28 20.11
C THR A 73 -15.47 14.18 18.83
N LEU A 74 -15.29 15.29 18.10
CA LEU A 74 -14.42 15.34 16.93
C LEU A 74 -12.96 15.07 17.31
N ASP A 75 -12.46 15.73 18.36
CA ASP A 75 -11.08 15.52 18.84
C ASP A 75 -10.84 14.06 19.24
N LEU A 76 -11.75 13.47 20.02
CA LEU A 76 -11.69 12.06 20.42
C LEU A 76 -11.67 11.13 19.19
N ALA A 77 -12.51 11.37 18.19
CA ALA A 77 -12.55 10.56 16.98
C ALA A 77 -11.23 10.64 16.18
N LEU A 78 -10.60 11.82 16.11
CA LEU A 78 -9.32 12.00 15.41
C LEU A 78 -8.16 11.31 16.14
N ARG A 79 -8.16 11.33 17.49
CA ARG A 79 -7.20 10.58 18.31
C ARG A 79 -7.37 9.08 18.13
N LEU A 80 -8.59 8.57 18.26
CA LEU A 80 -8.92 7.15 18.09
C LEU A 80 -8.57 6.67 16.68
N ARG A 81 -8.88 7.45 15.63
CA ARG A 81 -8.45 7.19 14.26
C ARG A 81 -6.94 6.97 14.17
N THR A 82 -6.16 7.84 14.80
CA THR A 82 -4.70 7.78 14.76
C THR A 82 -4.17 6.49 15.40
N LEU A 83 -4.77 6.05 16.51
CA LEU A 83 -4.42 4.79 17.17
C LEU A 83 -4.72 3.58 16.27
N LEU A 84 -5.93 3.51 15.72
CA LEU A 84 -6.36 2.41 14.85
C LEU A 84 -5.57 2.33 13.55
N GLN A 85 -5.22 3.47 12.95
CA GLN A 85 -4.41 3.50 11.73
C GLN A 85 -2.99 2.92 11.95
N ARG A 86 -2.43 3.03 13.16
CA ARG A 86 -1.15 2.39 13.51
C ARG A 86 -1.26 0.86 13.51
N GLU A 87 -2.44 0.33 13.79
CA GLU A 87 -2.77 -1.09 13.68
C GLU A 87 -3.21 -1.52 12.27
N ARG A 88 -2.98 -0.67 11.25
CA ARG A 88 -3.38 -0.91 9.85
C ARG A 88 -4.89 -1.10 9.65
N VAL A 89 -5.70 -0.61 10.58
CA VAL A 89 -7.16 -0.58 10.45
C VAL A 89 -7.57 0.58 9.55
N LYS A 90 -8.47 0.31 8.60
CA LYS A 90 -9.11 1.34 7.79
C LYS A 90 -10.22 2.00 8.62
N VAL A 91 -10.06 3.28 8.92
CA VAL A 91 -11.00 4.05 9.72
C VAL A 91 -11.89 4.91 8.84
N VAL A 92 -13.19 4.85 9.08
CA VAL A 92 -14.21 5.65 8.40
C VAL A 92 -14.82 6.57 9.43
N LEU A 93 -14.58 7.88 9.31
CA LEU A 93 -15.24 8.86 10.16
C LEU A 93 -16.56 9.28 9.54
N THR A 94 -17.64 9.37 10.31
CA THR A 94 -18.92 9.91 9.82
C THR A 94 -18.78 11.39 9.49
N ARG A 95 -17.96 12.15 10.23
CA ARG A 95 -17.48 13.49 9.85
C ARG A 95 -16.00 13.68 10.21
N THR A 96 -15.29 14.45 9.39
CA THR A 96 -13.87 14.77 9.57
C THR A 96 -13.61 16.23 9.94
N SER A 97 -14.67 17.04 9.99
CA SER A 97 -14.68 18.46 10.29
C SER A 97 -15.94 18.81 11.10
N ASP A 98 -16.10 20.08 11.45
CA ASP A 98 -17.32 20.60 12.09
C ASP A 98 -18.46 20.74 11.07
N GLN A 99 -18.97 19.60 10.62
CA GLN A 99 -20.11 19.51 9.70
C GLN A 99 -21.20 18.67 10.34
N TYR A 100 -22.46 19.08 10.12
CA TYR A 100 -23.60 18.28 10.52
C TYR A 100 -23.72 17.06 9.60
N VAL A 101 -24.04 15.91 10.18
CA VAL A 101 -24.36 14.69 9.45
C VAL A 101 -25.64 14.11 10.02
N GLU A 102 -26.62 13.95 9.15
CA GLU A 102 -27.90 13.30 9.47
C GLU A 102 -27.65 11.92 10.07
N ILE A 103 -28.47 11.56 11.05
CA ILE A 103 -28.35 10.31 11.80
C ILE A 103 -28.34 9.08 10.87
N SER A 104 -29.22 9.05 9.87
CA SER A 104 -29.28 7.94 8.88
C SER A 104 -28.02 7.86 8.01
N GLU A 105 -27.44 9.01 7.68
CA GLU A 105 -26.25 9.11 6.84
C GLU A 105 -24.99 8.64 7.58
N ARG A 106 -24.92 8.85 8.90
CA ARG A 106 -23.84 8.31 9.76
C ARG A 106 -23.73 6.79 9.58
N TRP A 107 -24.86 6.08 9.63
CA TRP A 107 -24.92 4.65 9.38
C TRP A 107 -24.60 4.28 7.93
N ASN A 108 -25.19 4.97 6.96
CA ASN A 108 -24.97 4.67 5.54
C ASN A 108 -23.48 4.71 5.17
N ARG A 109 -22.72 5.67 5.71
CA ARG A 109 -21.26 5.76 5.52
C ARG A 109 -20.52 4.54 6.06
N ALA A 110 -20.89 4.08 7.25
CA ALA A 110 -20.30 2.90 7.87
C ALA A 110 -20.58 1.63 7.04
N HIS A 111 -21.85 1.41 6.70
CA HIS A 111 -22.28 0.26 5.91
C HIS A 111 -21.63 0.24 4.52
N ALA A 112 -21.65 1.37 3.80
CA ALA A 112 -21.07 1.48 2.46
C ALA A 112 -19.55 1.23 2.45
N ALA A 113 -18.87 1.50 3.56
CA ALA A 113 -17.44 1.24 3.68
C ALA A 113 -17.10 -0.20 4.08
N GLY A 114 -18.10 -1.03 4.40
CA GLY A 114 -17.91 -2.38 4.92
C GLY A 114 -17.36 -2.39 6.35
N ALA A 115 -17.73 -1.40 7.17
CA ALA A 115 -17.34 -1.36 8.57
C ALA A 115 -17.82 -2.62 9.30
N ARG A 116 -16.96 -3.17 10.15
CA ARG A 116 -17.22 -4.39 10.93
C ARG A 116 -17.60 -4.07 12.38
N MET A 117 -17.39 -2.82 12.80
CA MET A 117 -17.78 -2.25 14.08
C MET A 117 -18.12 -0.78 13.90
N PHE A 118 -19.00 -0.27 14.77
CA PHE A 118 -19.36 1.14 14.83
C PHE A 118 -19.23 1.68 16.26
N VAL A 119 -18.50 2.78 16.42
CA VAL A 119 -18.35 3.46 17.72
C VAL A 119 -18.84 4.89 17.57
N SER A 120 -19.94 5.24 18.25
CA SER A 120 -20.33 6.63 18.42
C SER A 120 -19.68 7.22 19.68
N LEU A 121 -19.12 8.42 19.54
CA LEU A 121 -18.44 9.14 20.61
C LEU A 121 -19.26 10.38 20.97
N HIS A 122 -19.67 10.47 22.23
CA HIS A 122 -20.46 11.55 22.81
C HIS A 122 -19.84 12.02 24.13
N VAL A 123 -20.46 13.01 24.77
CA VAL A 123 -20.16 13.40 26.15
C VAL A 123 -21.46 13.58 26.91
N ASN A 124 -21.52 13.00 28.11
CA ASN A 124 -22.76 12.89 28.85
C ASN A 124 -23.19 14.25 29.39
N ALA A 125 -24.47 14.36 29.73
CA ALA A 125 -25.01 15.52 30.42
C ALA A 125 -26.20 15.13 31.27
N TYR A 126 -26.39 15.92 32.32
CA TYR A 126 -27.54 15.82 33.19
C TYR A 126 -28.00 17.22 33.58
N ASP A 127 -29.26 17.53 33.28
CA ASP A 127 -29.86 18.81 33.62
C ASP A 127 -30.32 18.81 35.08
N GLY A 128 -30.05 19.92 35.78
CA GLY A 128 -30.56 20.16 37.13
C GLY A 128 -29.68 19.62 38.27
N ASP A 129 -28.75 18.70 38.01
CA ASP A 129 -27.78 18.23 39.01
C ASP A 129 -26.35 18.15 38.44
N PRO A 130 -25.47 19.12 38.76
CA PRO A 130 -24.08 19.14 38.31
C PRO A 130 -23.17 18.17 39.08
N THR A 131 -23.69 17.39 40.03
CA THR A 131 -22.92 16.39 40.79
C THR A 131 -22.90 15.02 40.13
N ILE A 132 -23.85 14.74 39.23
CA ILE A 132 -23.86 13.52 38.40
C ILE A 132 -22.57 13.46 37.59
N ASN A 133 -21.96 12.28 37.52
CA ASN A 133 -20.64 12.03 36.94
C ASN A 133 -20.51 10.54 36.57
N GLY A 134 -19.49 10.20 35.80
CA GLY A 134 -19.18 8.82 35.44
C GLY A 134 -19.09 8.58 33.94
N LEU A 135 -18.46 7.47 33.59
CA LEU A 135 -18.46 6.90 32.25
C LEU A 135 -19.63 5.91 32.12
N ALA A 136 -20.23 5.86 30.94
CA ALA A 136 -21.21 4.85 30.56
C ALA A 136 -21.01 4.44 29.10
N VAL A 137 -21.30 3.17 28.80
CA VAL A 137 -21.31 2.67 27.42
C VAL A 137 -22.67 2.11 27.08
N PHE A 138 -23.32 2.69 26.08
CA PHE A 138 -24.62 2.25 25.61
C PHE A 138 -24.52 1.37 24.38
N TYR A 139 -25.47 0.44 24.23
CA TYR A 139 -25.56 -0.43 23.06
C TYR A 139 -27.02 -0.65 22.64
N PRO A 140 -27.32 -0.74 21.33
CA PRO A 140 -28.70 -0.74 20.85
C PRO A 140 -29.36 -2.13 20.85
N LYS A 141 -28.56 -3.20 20.82
CA LYS A 141 -29.05 -4.57 20.59
C LYS A 141 -28.21 -5.60 21.35
N PRO A 142 -28.78 -6.76 21.75
CA PRO A 142 -28.07 -7.79 22.50
C PRO A 142 -26.77 -8.29 21.84
N ASP A 143 -26.70 -8.30 20.50
CA ASP A 143 -25.51 -8.69 19.72
C ASP A 143 -24.28 -7.78 19.96
N SER A 144 -24.51 -6.56 20.46
CA SER A 144 -23.48 -5.57 20.72
C SER A 144 -23.03 -5.55 22.20
N PHE A 145 -23.62 -6.39 23.06
CA PHE A 145 -23.33 -6.40 24.48
C PHE A 145 -21.86 -6.73 24.80
N SER A 146 -21.31 -7.78 24.19
CA SER A 146 -19.90 -8.16 24.41
C SER A 146 -18.95 -7.06 23.95
N PHE A 147 -19.28 -6.36 22.86
CA PHE A 147 -18.51 -5.22 22.38
C PHE A 147 -18.59 -4.04 23.37
N ALA A 148 -19.77 -3.74 23.90
CA ALA A 148 -19.95 -2.72 24.94
C ALA A 148 -19.10 -3.03 26.17
N GLN A 149 -19.10 -4.27 26.66
CA GLN A 149 -18.30 -4.68 27.82
C GLN A 149 -16.80 -4.54 27.58
N ALA A 150 -16.32 -4.84 26.36
CA ALA A 150 -14.91 -4.68 26.03
C ALA A 150 -14.49 -3.19 26.03
N ILE A 151 -15.33 -2.32 25.49
CA ILE A 151 -15.11 -0.86 25.47
C ILE A 151 -15.13 -0.28 26.89
N ASP A 152 -16.13 -0.67 27.68
CA ASP A 152 -16.27 -0.31 29.09
C ASP A 152 -15.02 -0.70 29.90
N ALA A 153 -14.56 -1.94 29.79
CA ALA A 153 -13.36 -2.41 30.47
C ALA A 153 -12.09 -1.62 30.09
N GLY A 154 -11.93 -1.27 28.80
CA GLY A 154 -10.81 -0.45 28.33
C GLY A 154 -10.85 0.98 28.89
N LEU A 155 -12.04 1.59 28.93
CA LEU A 155 -12.26 2.91 29.53
C LEU A 155 -12.02 2.88 31.04
N ALA A 156 -12.64 1.95 31.76
CA ALA A 156 -12.47 1.79 33.21
C ALA A 156 -10.98 1.68 33.59
N GLN A 157 -10.21 0.91 32.84
CA GLN A 157 -8.78 0.74 33.08
C GLN A 157 -7.98 2.04 32.85
N THR A 158 -8.23 2.75 31.76
CA THR A 158 -7.47 3.95 31.36
C THR A 158 -7.88 5.19 32.14
N LEU A 159 -9.16 5.31 32.50
CA LEU A 159 -9.73 6.45 33.22
C LEU A 159 -9.58 6.34 34.74
N LYS A 160 -9.22 5.16 35.26
CA LYS A 160 -8.98 4.93 36.70
C LYS A 160 -8.09 5.98 37.37
N ARG A 161 -7.03 6.42 36.69
CA ARG A 161 -6.09 7.43 37.22
C ARG A 161 -6.73 8.81 37.42
N PHE A 162 -7.81 9.08 36.69
CA PHE A 162 -8.60 10.30 36.80
C PHE A 162 -9.79 10.15 37.74
N GLN A 163 -9.98 8.97 38.36
CA GLN A 163 -11.07 8.68 39.29
C GLN A 163 -12.44 9.06 38.69
N ILE A 164 -12.70 8.61 37.46
CA ILE A 164 -14.02 8.67 36.84
C ILE A 164 -14.82 7.50 37.41
N ALA A 165 -16.08 7.74 37.80
CA ALA A 165 -16.99 6.67 38.20
C ALA A 165 -17.34 5.80 36.99
N ASP A 166 -17.70 4.55 37.25
CA ASP A 166 -18.02 3.59 36.19
C ASP A 166 -19.45 3.09 36.38
N ASP A 167 -20.35 3.59 35.54
CA ASP A 167 -21.77 3.18 35.51
C ASP A 167 -22.00 1.94 34.64
N GLY A 168 -20.94 1.44 33.98
CA GLY A 168 -20.93 0.24 33.18
C GLY A 168 -21.70 0.37 31.86
N VAL A 169 -22.27 -0.76 31.44
CA VAL A 169 -22.97 -0.88 30.16
C VAL A 169 -24.48 -0.90 30.32
N ALA A 170 -25.21 -0.23 29.43
CA ALA A 170 -26.67 -0.26 29.41
C ALA A 170 -27.27 -0.35 28.00
N ILE A 171 -28.36 -1.10 27.87
CA ILE A 171 -29.08 -1.23 26.59
C ILE A 171 -29.92 0.03 26.33
N LYS A 172 -29.85 0.55 25.10
CA LYS A 172 -30.61 1.70 24.61
C LYS A 172 -31.07 1.48 23.16
N PRO A 173 -32.15 0.70 22.93
CA PRO A 173 -32.64 0.38 21.59
C PRO A 173 -33.07 1.59 20.76
N GLU A 174 -33.40 2.69 21.43
CA GLU A 174 -33.84 3.96 20.86
C GLU A 174 -32.70 4.87 20.41
N LEU A 175 -31.43 4.49 20.61
CA LEU A 175 -30.31 5.30 20.18
C LEU A 175 -30.38 5.59 18.68
N TRP A 176 -29.89 6.77 18.35
CA TRP A 176 -30.02 7.40 17.05
C TRP A 176 -29.35 6.57 15.95
N VAL A 177 -28.34 5.76 16.27
CA VAL A 177 -27.63 4.93 15.30
C VAL A 177 -28.24 3.53 15.17
N ARG A 178 -28.86 3.24 14.03
CA ARG A 178 -29.21 1.87 13.61
C ARG A 178 -28.08 1.27 12.81
N THR A 179 -27.87 -0.04 12.96
CA THR A 179 -26.65 -0.73 12.52
C THR A 179 -26.86 -2.24 12.43
N ASP A 180 -26.22 -2.90 11.48
CA ASP A 180 -26.16 -4.36 11.37
C ASP A 180 -24.85 -4.96 11.92
N VAL A 181 -23.95 -4.12 12.46
CA VAL A 181 -22.69 -4.54 13.08
C VAL A 181 -22.64 -4.23 14.58
N PRO A 182 -21.74 -4.87 15.37
CA PRO A 182 -21.52 -4.50 16.77
C PRO A 182 -21.33 -2.99 16.93
N THR A 183 -22.17 -2.39 17.78
CA THR A 183 -22.26 -0.93 17.91
C THR A 183 -22.37 -0.47 19.34
N VAL A 184 -21.62 0.59 19.65
CA VAL A 184 -21.64 1.25 20.96
C VAL A 184 -21.78 2.76 20.82
N THR A 185 -22.36 3.40 21.83
CA THR A 185 -22.25 4.83 22.08
C THR A 185 -21.50 5.03 23.38
N VAL A 186 -20.40 5.79 23.33
CA VAL A 186 -19.49 6.00 24.44
C VAL A 186 -19.73 7.39 25.02
N GLU A 187 -20.04 7.42 26.31
CA GLU A 187 -20.27 8.63 27.11
C GLU A 187 -19.23 8.64 28.24
N PRO A 188 -18.00 9.13 28.00
CA PRO A 188 -16.86 8.85 28.87
C PRO A 188 -16.83 9.69 30.16
N ALA A 189 -17.60 10.78 30.20
CA ALA A 189 -17.72 11.70 31.32
C ALA A 189 -18.89 12.69 31.09
N TYR A 190 -19.28 13.45 32.10
CA TYR A 190 -20.35 14.46 32.05
C TYR A 190 -19.79 15.87 31.83
N LEU A 191 -20.23 16.54 30.74
CA LEU A 191 -19.86 17.94 30.47
C LEU A 191 -20.51 18.92 31.47
N THR A 192 -21.67 18.55 32.03
CA THR A 192 -22.36 19.36 33.04
C THR A 192 -21.66 19.32 34.40
N ASN A 193 -20.92 18.24 34.70
CA ASN A 193 -20.14 18.12 35.93
C ASN A 193 -18.88 19.00 35.89
N PRO A 194 -18.66 19.94 36.83
CA PRO A 194 -17.52 20.85 36.78
C PRO A 194 -16.15 20.17 36.84
N ARG A 195 -16.03 19.06 37.59
CA ARG A 195 -14.78 18.31 37.71
C ARG A 195 -14.46 17.58 36.41
N GLU A 196 -15.42 16.83 35.89
CA GLU A 196 -15.23 16.08 34.65
C GLU A 196 -15.12 16.99 33.42
N ARG A 197 -15.85 18.10 33.38
CA ARG A 197 -15.64 19.16 32.37
C ARG A 197 -14.21 19.68 32.38
N SER A 198 -13.62 19.94 33.54
CA SER A 198 -12.22 20.36 33.64
C SER A 198 -11.26 19.30 33.10
N LEU A 199 -11.57 18.01 33.30
CA LEU A 199 -10.80 16.90 32.73
C LEU A 199 -10.98 16.79 31.21
N LEU A 200 -12.21 16.94 30.68
CA LEU A 200 -12.51 16.90 29.24
C LEU A 200 -11.76 17.94 28.40
N LEU A 201 -11.30 19.02 29.04
CA LEU A 201 -10.46 20.04 28.38
C LEU A 201 -8.97 19.70 28.37
N GLN A 202 -8.55 18.65 29.09
CA GLN A 202 -7.15 18.23 29.17
C GLN A 202 -6.84 17.18 28.09
N ASP A 203 -5.71 17.37 27.42
CA ASP A 203 -5.29 16.46 26.34
C ASP A 203 -5.01 15.04 26.84
N ASP A 204 -4.44 14.89 28.03
CA ASP A 204 -4.09 13.59 28.61
C ASP A 204 -5.31 12.76 29.02
N PHE A 205 -6.42 13.42 29.36
CA PHE A 205 -7.70 12.78 29.61
C PHE A 205 -8.35 12.32 28.30
N ARG A 206 -8.37 13.18 27.27
CA ARG A 206 -8.89 12.81 25.94
C ARG A 206 -8.06 11.72 25.27
N ASP A 207 -6.74 11.72 25.48
CA ASP A 207 -5.85 10.62 25.06
C ASP A 207 -6.17 9.32 25.80
N ALA A 208 -6.47 9.39 27.10
CA ALA A 208 -6.85 8.21 27.87
C ALA A 208 -8.19 7.63 27.42
N ILE A 209 -9.19 8.48 27.14
CA ILE A 209 -10.48 8.06 26.57
C ILE A 209 -10.24 7.34 25.24
N ALA A 210 -9.52 7.97 24.30
CA ALA A 210 -9.24 7.37 22.99
C ALA A 210 -8.47 6.05 23.11
N MET A 211 -7.52 5.97 24.04
CA MET A 211 -6.78 4.72 24.33
C MET A 211 -7.68 3.64 24.91
N GLY A 212 -8.60 3.97 25.83
CA GLY A 212 -9.53 3.03 26.43
C GLY A 212 -10.47 2.42 25.38
N VAL A 213 -11.06 3.28 24.54
CA VAL A 213 -11.88 2.83 23.40
C VAL A 213 -11.06 1.94 22.45
N PHE A 214 -9.85 2.36 22.09
CA PHE A 214 -8.96 1.56 21.24
C PHE A 214 -8.66 0.17 21.82
N GLN A 215 -8.30 0.09 23.11
CA GLN A 215 -8.02 -1.18 23.79
C GLN A 215 -9.25 -2.09 23.80
N GLY A 216 -10.42 -1.53 24.07
CA GLY A 216 -11.68 -2.27 24.01
C GLY A 216 -12.01 -2.79 22.61
N MET A 217 -11.79 -2.00 21.56
CA MET A 217 -11.98 -2.44 20.17
C MET A 217 -11.05 -3.60 19.80
N VAL A 218 -9.76 -3.49 20.12
CA VAL A 218 -8.77 -4.55 19.83
C VAL A 218 -9.08 -5.82 20.63
N ALA A 219 -9.54 -5.69 21.87
CA ALA A 219 -9.93 -6.83 22.70
C ALA A 219 -11.23 -7.51 22.21
N ALA A 220 -12.14 -6.75 21.60
CA ALA A 220 -13.44 -7.24 21.16
C ALA A 220 -13.36 -8.15 19.93
N ASP A 221 -12.40 -7.93 19.03
CA ASP A 221 -12.26 -8.74 17.81
C ASP A 221 -10.79 -9.04 17.47
N PRO A 222 -10.34 -10.29 17.65
CA PRO A 222 -8.97 -10.70 17.34
C PRO A 222 -8.65 -10.63 15.84
N GLU A 223 -9.65 -10.49 14.96
CA GLU A 223 -9.41 -10.32 13.53
C GLU A 223 -8.67 -9.03 13.19
N ILE A 224 -8.69 -8.01 14.05
CA ILE A 224 -7.89 -6.79 13.87
C ILE A 224 -6.39 -7.15 13.80
N GLU A 225 -5.88 -7.88 14.79
CA GLU A 225 -4.47 -8.29 14.82
C GLU A 225 -4.17 -9.33 13.73
N GLN A 226 -5.07 -10.28 13.49
CA GLN A 226 -4.89 -11.27 12.42
C GLN A 226 -4.77 -10.60 11.05
N THR A 227 -5.63 -9.62 10.74
CA THR A 227 -5.61 -8.89 9.48
C THR A 227 -4.31 -8.11 9.33
N LYS A 228 -3.85 -7.45 10.39
CA LYS A 228 -2.57 -6.73 10.41
C LYS A 228 -1.39 -7.67 10.10
N VAL A 229 -1.33 -8.84 10.72
CA VAL A 229 -0.30 -9.86 10.47
C VAL A 229 -0.37 -10.35 9.02
N GLN A 230 -1.56 -10.66 8.51
CA GLN A 230 -1.74 -11.12 7.13
C GLN A 230 -1.31 -10.04 6.11
N LEU A 231 -1.65 -8.77 6.35
CA LEU A 231 -1.19 -7.64 5.54
C LEU A 231 0.34 -7.57 5.53
N ALA A 232 0.98 -7.64 6.70
CA ALA A 232 2.44 -7.61 6.80
C ALA A 232 3.11 -8.78 6.05
N HIS A 233 2.55 -9.99 6.16
CA HIS A 233 3.02 -11.15 5.41
C HIS A 233 2.85 -10.97 3.90
N SER A 234 1.72 -10.43 3.45
CA SER A 234 1.45 -10.18 2.03
C SER A 234 2.42 -9.15 1.43
N GLU A 235 2.75 -8.09 2.17
CA GLU A 235 3.73 -7.07 1.77
C GLU A 235 5.15 -7.63 1.71
N ALA A 236 5.54 -8.43 2.70
CA ALA A 236 6.84 -9.09 2.73
C ALA A 236 6.99 -10.07 1.55
N ALA A 237 5.96 -10.86 1.26
CA ALA A 237 5.92 -11.77 0.12
C ALA A 237 6.01 -11.01 -1.22
N ALA A 238 5.26 -9.92 -1.37
CA ALA A 238 5.31 -9.07 -2.56
C ALA A 238 6.70 -8.44 -2.77
N THR A 239 7.35 -8.02 -1.68
CA THR A 239 8.71 -7.48 -1.71
C THR A 239 9.73 -8.54 -2.12
N ALA A 240 9.66 -9.73 -1.51
CA ALA A 240 10.54 -10.84 -1.86
C ALA A 240 10.39 -11.25 -3.34
N GLN A 241 9.15 -11.32 -3.84
CA GLN A 241 8.88 -11.63 -5.23
C GLN A 241 9.47 -10.58 -6.19
N ARG A 242 9.35 -9.29 -5.85
CA ARG A 242 9.95 -8.20 -6.62
C ARG A 242 11.48 -8.35 -6.70
N LEU A 243 12.13 -8.54 -5.56
CA LEU A 243 13.59 -8.73 -5.49
C LEU A 243 14.05 -9.97 -6.26
N ALA A 244 13.32 -11.08 -6.16
CA ALA A 244 13.62 -12.30 -6.92
C ALA A 244 13.48 -12.08 -8.43
N THR A 245 12.45 -11.34 -8.86
CA THR A 245 12.23 -10.99 -10.27
C THR A 245 13.34 -10.09 -10.80
N GLU A 246 13.74 -9.08 -10.02
CA GLU A 246 14.86 -8.20 -10.34
C GLU A 246 16.18 -8.98 -10.44
N ALA A 247 16.48 -9.86 -9.49
CA ALA A 247 17.67 -10.70 -9.50
C ALA A 247 17.71 -11.65 -10.70
N ALA A 248 16.59 -12.32 -11.01
CA ALA A 248 16.47 -13.19 -12.18
C ALA A 248 16.65 -12.41 -13.49
N SER A 249 16.11 -11.19 -13.57
CA SER A 249 16.30 -10.32 -14.75
C SER A 249 17.76 -9.89 -14.92
N ALA A 250 18.45 -9.58 -13.83
CA ALA A 250 19.85 -9.19 -13.83
C ALA A 250 20.76 -10.37 -14.23
N ASP A 251 20.48 -11.57 -13.75
CA ASP A 251 21.22 -12.78 -14.12
C ASP A 251 21.00 -13.12 -15.60
N ALA A 252 19.76 -13.08 -16.09
CA ALA A 252 19.45 -13.26 -17.51
C ALA A 252 20.21 -12.26 -18.40
N ALA A 253 20.28 -10.99 -17.98
CA ALA A 253 21.05 -9.96 -18.70
C ALA A 253 22.56 -10.25 -18.72
N ARG A 254 23.13 -10.75 -17.61
CA ARG A 254 24.54 -11.16 -17.53
C ARG A 254 24.81 -12.35 -18.45
N VAL A 255 23.97 -13.38 -18.41
CA VAL A 255 24.10 -14.58 -19.25
C VAL A 255 24.00 -14.21 -20.73
N ALA A 256 23.03 -13.38 -21.12
CA ALA A 256 22.89 -12.89 -22.49
C ALA A 256 24.14 -12.13 -22.96
N THR A 257 24.68 -11.26 -22.11
CA THR A 257 25.91 -10.50 -22.38
C THR A 257 27.12 -11.42 -22.54
N ALA A 258 27.32 -12.37 -21.63
CA ALA A 258 28.40 -13.35 -21.69
C ALA A 258 28.31 -14.23 -22.94
N THR A 259 27.10 -14.69 -23.29
CA THR A 259 26.85 -15.50 -24.50
C THR A 259 27.20 -14.71 -25.76
N ARG A 260 26.77 -13.44 -25.84
CA ARG A 260 27.09 -12.55 -26.96
C ARG A 260 28.60 -12.37 -27.14
N TRP A 261 29.34 -12.11 -26.06
CA TRP A 261 30.80 -11.97 -26.14
C TRP A 261 31.50 -13.29 -26.45
N GLY A 262 31.04 -14.41 -25.87
CA GLY A 262 31.56 -15.74 -26.18
C GLY A 262 31.45 -16.07 -27.68
N LEU A 263 30.31 -15.77 -28.29
CA LEU A 263 30.09 -15.94 -29.74
C LEU A 263 31.02 -15.04 -30.57
N ILE A 264 31.19 -13.76 -30.17
CA ILE A 264 32.11 -12.83 -30.85
C ILE A 264 33.55 -13.36 -30.80
N VAL A 265 34.02 -13.77 -29.61
CA VAL A 265 35.39 -14.27 -29.42
C VAL A 265 35.61 -15.57 -30.20
N ALA A 266 34.66 -16.51 -30.17
CA ALA A 266 34.73 -17.74 -30.94
C ALA A 266 34.76 -17.47 -32.45
N GLY A 267 33.92 -16.56 -32.94
CA GLY A 267 33.91 -16.14 -34.35
C GLY A 267 35.24 -15.53 -34.79
N LEU A 268 35.84 -14.65 -33.97
CA LEU A 268 37.17 -14.08 -34.21
C LEU A 268 38.27 -15.16 -34.23
N ALA A 269 38.23 -16.13 -33.32
CA ALA A 269 39.18 -17.23 -33.27
C ALA A 269 39.10 -18.12 -34.53
N VAL A 270 37.89 -18.46 -34.98
CA VAL A 270 37.67 -19.20 -36.23
C VAL A 270 38.21 -18.42 -37.43
N LEU A 271 37.90 -17.11 -37.52
CA LEU A 271 38.41 -16.25 -38.58
C LEU A 271 39.94 -16.22 -38.61
N PHE A 272 40.58 -16.10 -37.44
CA PHE A 272 42.03 -16.15 -37.31
C PHE A 272 42.63 -17.47 -37.79
N ILE A 273 42.04 -18.61 -37.42
CA ILE A 273 42.48 -19.95 -37.86
C ILE A 273 42.38 -20.08 -39.38
N VAL A 274 41.26 -19.65 -39.97
CA VAL A 274 41.04 -19.67 -41.42
C VAL A 274 42.05 -18.79 -42.15
N MET A 275 42.27 -17.55 -41.68
CA MET A 275 43.28 -16.65 -42.24
C MET A 275 44.68 -17.27 -42.18
N ARG A 276 45.07 -17.86 -41.05
CA ARG A 276 46.37 -18.54 -40.92
C ARG A 276 46.52 -19.71 -41.90
N ALA A 277 45.47 -20.51 -42.07
CA ALA A 277 45.49 -21.63 -43.02
C ALA A 277 45.60 -21.15 -44.47
N ALA A 278 44.91 -20.06 -44.82
CA ALA A 278 44.98 -19.44 -46.15
C ALA A 278 46.39 -18.91 -46.45
N ILE A 279 47.00 -18.19 -45.50
CA ILE A 279 48.38 -17.69 -45.63
C ILE A 279 49.37 -18.85 -45.84
N ARG A 280 49.25 -19.93 -45.04
CA ARG A 280 50.09 -21.13 -45.20
C ARG A 280 49.93 -21.80 -46.57
N ARG A 281 48.71 -21.78 -47.15
CA ARG A 281 48.48 -22.31 -48.51
C ARG A 281 49.10 -21.42 -49.58
N GLN A 282 49.05 -20.09 -49.45
CA GLN A 282 49.70 -19.17 -50.38
C GLN A 282 51.21 -19.37 -50.42
N SER A 283 51.87 -19.60 -49.28
CA SER A 283 53.31 -19.89 -49.24
C SER A 283 53.73 -21.22 -49.90
N ARG A 284 52.77 -22.08 -50.28
CA ARG A 284 53.02 -23.36 -50.97
C ARG A 284 52.70 -23.33 -52.46
N LEU A 285 52.25 -22.20 -52.99
CA LEU A 285 52.08 -22.06 -54.44
C LEU A 285 53.46 -22.01 -55.10
N PRO A 286 53.70 -22.79 -56.17
CA PRO A 286 54.96 -22.73 -56.90
C PRO A 286 55.21 -21.32 -57.39
N GLN A 287 56.43 -20.82 -57.18
CA GLN A 287 56.89 -19.54 -57.71
C GLN A 287 56.57 -19.50 -59.21
N PRO A 288 55.96 -18.41 -59.73
CA PRO A 288 55.74 -18.30 -61.16
C PRO A 288 57.10 -18.44 -61.87
N PRO A 289 57.15 -19.14 -63.02
CA PRO A 289 58.40 -19.34 -63.74
C PRO A 289 59.04 -17.98 -64.04
N ALA A 290 60.37 -17.91 -63.90
CA ALA A 290 61.13 -16.68 -64.10
C ALA A 290 60.72 -16.00 -65.40
N TYR A 291 60.33 -14.73 -65.31
CA TYR A 291 59.91 -13.92 -66.45
C TYR A 291 61.06 -13.83 -67.47
N ARG A 292 61.01 -14.65 -68.53
CA ARG A 292 61.90 -14.51 -69.70
C ARG A 292 61.42 -13.31 -70.51
N ARG A 293 62.15 -12.19 -70.42
CA ARG A 293 62.03 -11.07 -71.37
C ARG A 293 62.18 -11.62 -72.79
N ARG A 294 61.10 -11.61 -73.57
CA ARG A 294 61.13 -11.88 -75.01
C ARG A 294 61.63 -10.60 -75.68
N ASN A 295 62.88 -10.58 -76.14
CA ASN A 295 63.40 -9.50 -76.98
C ASN A 295 62.66 -9.53 -78.32
N TYR A 296 61.75 -8.58 -78.54
CA TYR A 296 61.11 -8.37 -79.83
C TYR A 296 62.14 -7.74 -80.79
N ARG A 297 62.72 -8.55 -81.68
CA ARG A 297 63.52 -8.03 -82.80
C ARG A 297 62.54 -7.47 -83.84
N ARG A 298 62.44 -6.14 -83.91
CA ARG A 298 61.63 -5.41 -84.91
C ARG A 298 62.12 -5.79 -86.32
N ARG A 299 61.36 -6.62 -87.05
CA ARG A 299 61.52 -6.76 -88.51
C ARG A 299 60.85 -5.54 -89.15
N ARG A 300 61.64 -4.69 -89.82
CA ARG A 300 61.16 -3.66 -90.74
C ARG A 300 60.42 -4.35 -91.89
N SER A 301 59.12 -4.13 -92.03
CA SER A 301 58.41 -4.36 -93.28
C SER A 301 58.61 -3.15 -94.18
N VAL A 302 59.03 -3.44 -95.41
CA VAL A 302 59.09 -2.50 -96.52
C VAL A 302 57.73 -2.55 -97.21
N SER A 303 57.03 -1.44 -97.33
CA SER A 303 56.06 -1.23 -98.41
C SER A 303 56.35 0.10 -99.09
N ARG A 304 56.55 0.02 -100.41
CA ARG A 304 56.73 1.11 -101.36
C ARG A 304 55.38 1.44 -101.99
N ARG A 305 55.09 2.75 -102.11
CA ARG A 305 54.35 3.49 -103.17
C ARG A 305 52.88 3.08 -103.43
N TYR A 306 51.94 4.00 -103.59
CA TYR A 306 51.94 5.29 -104.27
C TYR A 306 51.32 6.43 -103.45
#